data_AF-A0A950C4Q6-F1
#
_entry.id   AF-A0A950C4Q6-F1
#
_cell.length_a   1.000
_cell.length_b   1.000
_cell.length_c   1.000
_cell.angle_alpha   90.00
_cell.angle_beta   90.00
_cell.angle_gamma   90.00
#
_symmetry.space_group_name_H-M   'P 1'
#
loop_
_entity.id
_entity.type
_entity.pdbx_description
1 polymer ?
#
loop_
_entity_poly.entity_id
_entity_poly.type
_entity_poly.pdbx_seq_one_letter_code
_entity_poly.pdbx_strand_id
1 'polypeptide(L)'
;MPETLAALTARARGRALTDSAWAARAGIRKETLSRLRSRTTCDFATLGSLAQAVGARLGVLDGAAPATTPDGHFPLGVDRAFEQRLVELGASDDLDRARWSSVGPRFFMAGLAVLLASSAGCDRPALLALAEELHPGASEAAVFIRWLERSPVRPSRFLPLVDAQRTHAA
;
A
#
# COMPACT_ATOMS: atom_id res chain seq x y z
N MET A 1 8.60 -13.00 -0.89
CA MET A 1 8.21 -14.23 -1.61
C MET A 1 7.09 -15.03 -0.95
N PRO A 2 7.19 -15.46 0.32
CA PRO A 2 6.15 -16.32 0.92
C PRO A 2 4.78 -15.65 0.97
N GLU A 3 4.72 -14.34 1.21
CA GLU A 3 3.46 -13.57 1.23
C GLU A 3 2.78 -13.51 -0.14
N THR A 4 3.52 -13.22 -1.22
CA THR A 4 2.98 -13.20 -2.58
C THR A 4 2.42 -14.57 -2.96
N LEU A 5 3.14 -15.65 -2.67
CA LEU A 5 2.68 -17.01 -2.95
C LEU A 5 1.48 -17.40 -2.07
N ALA A 6 1.43 -16.95 -0.82
CA ALA A 6 0.29 -17.16 0.09
C ALA A 6 -0.97 -16.44 -0.43
N ALA A 7 -0.84 -15.19 -0.87
CA ALA A 7 -1.94 -14.42 -1.46
C ALA A 7 -2.47 -15.07 -2.75
N LEU A 8 -1.58 -15.55 -3.62
CA LEU A 8 -1.97 -16.29 -4.83
C LEU A 8 -2.62 -17.63 -4.48
N THR A 9 -2.13 -18.33 -3.44
CA THR A 9 -2.73 -19.58 -2.95
C THR A 9 -4.15 -19.34 -2.46
N ALA A 10 -4.38 -18.30 -1.65
CA ALA A 10 -5.73 -17.94 -1.17
C ALA A 10 -6.69 -17.68 -2.35
N ARG A 11 -6.25 -16.95 -3.38
CA ARG A 11 -7.03 -16.73 -4.60
C ARG A 11 -7.31 -18.00 -5.40
N ALA A 12 -6.34 -18.92 -5.49
CA ALA A 12 -6.55 -20.23 -6.11
C ALA A 12 -7.65 -21.02 -5.38
N ARG A 13 -7.62 -21.01 -4.05
CA ARG A 13 -8.63 -21.69 -3.20
C ARG A 13 -10.01 -21.05 -3.31
N GLY A 14 -10.08 -19.71 -3.39
CA GLY A 14 -11.34 -19.00 -3.68
C GLY A 14 -11.96 -19.35 -5.03
N ARG A 15 -11.20 -19.97 -5.94
CA ARG A 15 -11.67 -20.49 -7.24
C ARG A 15 -11.78 -22.01 -7.28
N ALA A 16 -11.81 -22.67 -6.13
CA ALA A 16 -11.86 -24.12 -5.99
C ALA A 16 -10.74 -24.89 -6.72
N LEU A 17 -9.59 -24.25 -6.97
CA LEU A 17 -8.46 -24.92 -7.60
C LEU A 17 -7.65 -25.70 -6.57
N THR A 18 -7.39 -26.97 -6.88
CA THR A 18 -6.38 -27.76 -6.18
C THR A 18 -4.98 -27.34 -6.61
N ASP A 19 -3.95 -27.70 -5.84
CA ASP A 19 -2.56 -27.38 -6.20
C ASP A 19 -2.18 -27.98 -7.57
N SER A 20 -2.65 -29.18 -7.88
CA SER A 20 -2.43 -29.82 -9.17
C SER A 20 -3.13 -29.05 -10.31
N ALA A 21 -4.39 -28.65 -10.10
CA ALA A 21 -5.16 -27.91 -11.10
C ALA A 21 -4.60 -26.50 -11.33
N TRP A 22 -4.16 -25.84 -10.26
CA TRP A 22 -3.52 -24.53 -10.34
C TRP A 22 -2.16 -24.60 -11.06
N ALA A 23 -1.31 -25.56 -10.71
CA ALA A 23 -0.03 -25.79 -11.39
C ALA A 23 -0.23 -26.11 -12.89
N ALA A 24 -1.17 -26.99 -13.21
CA ALA A 24 -1.51 -27.33 -14.60
C ALA A 24 -1.98 -26.09 -15.37
N ARG A 25 -2.84 -25.26 -14.78
CA ARG A 25 -3.33 -24.04 -15.41
C ARG A 25 -2.25 -22.96 -15.57
N ALA A 26 -1.24 -22.97 -14.71
CA ALA A 26 -0.06 -22.11 -14.83
C ALA A 26 1.00 -22.68 -15.78
N GLY A 27 0.79 -23.86 -16.37
CA GLY A 27 1.74 -24.50 -17.29
C GLY A 27 3.01 -25.02 -16.60
N ILE A 28 2.96 -25.28 -15.28
CA ILE A 28 4.11 -25.75 -14.51
C ILE A 28 3.86 -27.13 -13.91
N ARG A 29 4.94 -27.85 -13.57
CA ARG A 29 4.86 -29.12 -12.84
C ARG A 29 4.42 -28.87 -11.39
N LYS A 30 3.60 -29.78 -10.83
CA LYS A 30 3.14 -29.72 -9.44
C LYS A 30 4.30 -29.69 -8.44
N GLU A 31 5.37 -30.43 -8.73
CA GLU A 31 6.59 -30.46 -7.94
C GLU A 31 7.27 -29.09 -7.89
N THR A 32 7.19 -28.31 -8.98
CA THR A 32 7.69 -26.91 -9.01
C THR A 32 6.90 -26.06 -8.02
N LEU A 33 5.57 -26.14 -8.04
CA LEU A 33 4.73 -25.43 -7.07
C LEU A 33 5.01 -25.85 -5.61
N SER A 34 5.22 -27.15 -5.38
CA SER A 34 5.58 -27.67 -4.05
C SER A 34 6.92 -27.12 -3.56
N ARG A 35 7.95 -27.14 -4.43
CA ARG A 35 9.28 -26.60 -4.14
C ARG A 35 9.27 -25.09 -3.94
N LEU A 36 8.38 -24.36 -4.60
CA LEU A 36 8.25 -22.90 -4.42
C LEU A 36 7.75 -22.52 -3.02
N ARG A 37 7.04 -23.42 -2.33
CA ARG A 37 6.60 -23.16 -0.94
C ARG A 37 7.73 -23.28 0.07
N SER A 38 8.73 -24.11 -0.21
CA SER A 38 9.89 -24.29 0.66
C SER A 38 11.09 -23.43 0.27
N ARG A 39 11.13 -22.90 -0.96
CA ARG A 39 12.21 -22.03 -1.45
C ARG A 39 11.88 -20.55 -1.29
N THR A 40 12.91 -19.77 -0.97
CA THR A 40 12.86 -18.31 -0.88
C THR A 40 13.01 -17.60 -2.23
N THR A 41 13.43 -18.31 -3.29
CA THR A 41 13.71 -17.73 -4.62
C THR A 41 12.89 -18.38 -5.72
N CYS A 42 12.40 -17.56 -6.66
CA CYS A 42 11.64 -17.93 -7.85
C CYS A 42 11.89 -16.89 -8.93
N ASP A 43 11.89 -17.29 -10.20
CA ASP A 43 11.89 -16.32 -11.29
C ASP A 43 10.52 -15.62 -11.44
N PHE A 44 10.54 -14.42 -12.00
CA PHE A 44 9.35 -13.60 -12.14
C PHE A 44 8.34 -14.20 -13.15
N ALA A 45 8.82 -14.94 -14.15
CA ALA A 45 7.98 -15.57 -15.16
C ALA A 45 7.06 -16.63 -14.54
N THR A 46 7.59 -17.49 -13.69
CA THR A 46 6.87 -18.54 -12.98
C THR A 46 5.83 -17.95 -12.03
N LEU A 47 6.18 -16.88 -11.30
CA LEU A 47 5.23 -16.12 -10.48
C LEU A 47 4.11 -15.49 -11.33
N GLY A 48 4.48 -14.92 -12.48
CA GLY A 48 3.54 -14.34 -13.44
C GLY A 48 2.53 -15.37 -13.95
N SER A 49 2.99 -16.54 -14.36
CA SER A 49 2.12 -17.65 -14.81
C SER A 49 1.16 -18.11 -13.71
N LEU A 50 1.63 -18.21 -12.47
CA LEU A 50 0.79 -18.57 -11.32
C LEU A 50 -0.28 -17.51 -11.03
N ALA A 51 0.06 -16.22 -11.14
CA ALA A 51 -0.87 -15.12 -10.98
C ALA A 51 -1.92 -15.09 -12.08
N GLN A 52 -1.52 -15.24 -13.35
CA GLN A 52 -2.44 -15.32 -14.49
C GLN A 52 -3.41 -16.50 -14.36
N ALA A 53 -2.94 -17.65 -13.90
CA ALA A 53 -3.76 -18.82 -13.63
C ALA A 53 -4.81 -18.60 -12.53
N VAL A 54 -4.74 -17.51 -11.76
CA VAL A 54 -5.79 -17.07 -10.81
C VAL A 54 -6.32 -15.68 -11.15
N GLY A 55 -6.21 -15.26 -12.41
CA GLY A 55 -6.73 -13.98 -12.90
C GLY A 55 -6.20 -12.76 -12.13
N ALA A 56 -5.00 -12.90 -11.56
CA ALA A 56 -4.26 -11.82 -10.94
C ALA A 56 -3.17 -11.32 -11.89
N ARG A 57 -2.70 -10.09 -11.66
CA ARG A 57 -1.51 -9.53 -12.30
C ARG A 57 -0.49 -9.22 -11.23
N LEU A 58 0.79 -9.36 -11.57
CA LEU A 58 1.91 -8.92 -10.74
C LEU A 58 2.38 -7.56 -11.27
N GLY A 59 2.62 -6.63 -10.36
CA GLY A 59 3.25 -5.35 -10.65
C GLY A 59 4.57 -5.24 -9.90
N VAL A 60 5.56 -4.60 -10.53
CA VAL A 60 6.73 -4.09 -9.82
C VAL A 60 6.39 -2.67 -9.40
N LEU A 61 6.51 -2.39 -8.11
CA LEU A 61 6.40 -1.04 -7.57
C LEU A 61 7.82 -0.55 -7.34
N ASP A 62 8.19 0.57 -7.96
CA ASP A 62 9.48 1.19 -7.70
C ASP A 62 9.47 1.80 -6.31
N GLY A 63 10.19 1.14 -5.41
CA GLY A 63 10.31 1.50 -4.00
C GLY A 63 10.07 0.31 -3.08
N ALA A 64 10.90 0.17 -2.06
CA ALA A 64 10.55 -0.71 -0.94
C ALA A 64 9.25 -0.18 -0.34
N ALA A 65 8.18 -0.98 -0.42
CA ALA A 65 7.00 -0.74 0.39
C ALA A 65 7.47 -0.66 1.85
N PRO A 66 7.11 0.38 2.62
CA PRO A 66 7.53 0.47 4.00
C PRO A 66 7.07 -0.78 4.73
N ALA A 67 7.97 -1.42 5.48
CA ALA A 67 7.60 -2.53 6.34
C ALA A 67 6.44 -2.06 7.24
N THR A 68 5.42 -2.88 7.43
CA THR A 68 4.19 -2.48 8.14
C THR A 68 4.08 -3.13 9.50
N THR A 69 3.28 -2.52 10.38
CA THR A 69 2.81 -3.15 11.61
C THR A 69 2.09 -4.48 11.31
N PRO A 70 1.98 -5.41 12.28
CA PRO A 70 1.32 -6.70 12.06
C PRO A 70 -0.14 -6.60 11.60
N ASP A 71 -0.84 -5.54 11.97
CA ASP A 71 -2.21 -5.24 11.51
C ASP A 71 -2.25 -4.59 10.12
N GLY A 72 -1.09 -4.29 9.52
CA GLY A 72 -0.97 -3.71 8.18
C GLY A 72 -1.44 -2.27 8.08
N HIS A 73 -1.78 -1.61 9.19
CA HIS A 73 -2.39 -0.29 9.19
C HIS A 73 -1.38 0.85 9.14
N PHE A 74 -0.18 0.65 9.71
CA PHE A 74 0.86 1.66 9.81
C PHE A 74 2.19 1.15 9.24
N PRO A 75 3.04 2.04 8.74
CA PRO A 75 4.44 1.72 8.53
C PRO A 75 5.12 1.49 9.89
N LEU A 76 6.08 0.57 9.97
CA LEU A 76 6.88 0.29 11.19
C LEU A 76 7.71 1.51 11.62
N GLY A 77 8.03 2.40 10.68
CA GLY A 77 8.73 3.65 10.94
C GLY A 77 8.71 4.54 9.70
N VAL A 78 9.10 5.79 9.90
CA VAL A 78 9.26 6.77 8.82
C VAL A 78 10.73 7.17 8.78
N ASP A 79 11.48 6.57 7.86
CA ASP A 79 12.84 6.99 7.56
C ASP A 79 12.83 8.28 6.70
N ARG A 80 14.02 8.84 6.47
CA ARG A 80 14.17 10.08 5.70
C ARG A 80 13.67 9.96 4.27
N ALA A 81 13.91 8.83 3.59
CA ALA A 81 13.52 8.66 2.19
C ALA A 81 12.00 8.50 2.06
N PHE A 82 11.38 7.81 3.02
CA PHE A 82 9.94 7.68 3.08
C PHE A 82 9.26 8.99 3.49
N GLU A 83 9.79 9.72 4.48
CA GLU A 83 9.30 11.06 4.84
C GLU A 83 9.31 11.99 3.62
N GLN A 84 10.41 12.00 2.85
CA GLN A 84 10.53 12.81 1.65
C GLN A 84 9.43 12.47 0.63
N ARG A 85 9.16 11.19 0.37
CA ARG A 85 8.06 10.78 -0.52
C ARG A 85 6.68 11.21 -0.02
N LEU A 86 6.45 11.19 1.30
CA LEU A 86 5.20 11.66 1.90
C LEU A 86 5.05 13.18 1.77
N VAL A 87 6.14 13.92 1.96
CA VAL A 87 6.18 15.38 1.79
C VAL A 87 5.93 15.76 0.33
N GLU A 88 6.59 15.11 -0.62
CA GLU A 88 6.38 15.32 -2.06
C GLU A 88 4.94 15.02 -2.47
N LEU A 89 4.35 13.94 -1.96
CA LEU A 89 2.96 13.60 -2.23
C LEU A 89 2.01 14.64 -1.62
N GLY A 90 2.19 15.01 -0.35
CA GLY A 90 1.33 15.98 0.34
C GLY A 90 1.45 17.41 -0.20
N ALA A 91 2.58 17.74 -0.82
CA ALA A 91 2.80 19.01 -1.50
C ALA A 91 2.25 19.03 -2.94
N SER A 92 1.95 17.85 -3.52
CA SER A 92 1.33 17.76 -4.83
C SER A 92 -0.20 17.90 -4.74
N ASP A 93 -0.82 18.33 -5.84
CA ASP A 93 -2.29 18.33 -6.00
C ASP A 93 -2.83 16.96 -6.48
N ASP A 94 -2.04 15.90 -6.35
CA ASP A 94 -2.43 14.57 -6.80
C ASP A 94 -3.40 13.91 -5.81
N LEU A 95 -4.58 13.56 -6.32
CA LEU A 95 -5.64 12.87 -5.57
C LEU A 95 -5.93 11.47 -6.12
N ASP A 96 -5.02 10.89 -6.91
CA ASP A 96 -5.15 9.55 -7.45
C ASP A 96 -4.95 8.50 -6.34
N ARG A 97 -6.04 7.77 -6.06
CA ARG A 97 -6.07 6.71 -5.05
C ARG A 97 -4.98 5.65 -5.23
N ALA A 98 -4.67 5.27 -6.48
CA ALA A 98 -3.68 4.23 -6.75
C ALA A 98 -2.27 4.74 -6.42
N ARG A 99 -1.97 5.99 -6.77
CA ARG A 99 -0.71 6.65 -6.38
C ARG A 99 -0.57 6.71 -4.86
N TRP A 100 -1.57 7.18 -4.14
CA TRP A 100 -1.55 7.24 -2.68
C TRP A 100 -1.37 5.85 -2.04
N SER A 101 -2.09 4.84 -2.55
CA SER A 101 -1.98 3.46 -2.07
C SER A 101 -0.62 2.81 -2.37
N SER A 102 0.11 3.30 -3.37
CA SER A 102 1.44 2.78 -3.73
C SER A 102 2.54 3.28 -2.79
N VAL A 103 2.34 4.43 -2.14
CA VAL A 103 3.32 5.06 -1.26
C VAL A 103 3.35 4.41 0.12
N GLY A 104 2.18 4.03 0.67
CA GLY A 104 2.11 3.44 2.00
C GLY A 104 0.80 2.72 2.31
N PRO A 105 0.66 2.20 3.54
CA PRO A 105 -0.54 1.46 3.95
C PRO A 105 -1.79 2.32 3.86
N ARG A 106 -2.88 1.76 3.34
CA ARG A 106 -4.09 2.53 3.01
C ARG A 106 -4.71 3.27 4.20
N PHE A 107 -4.75 2.65 5.38
CA PHE A 107 -5.23 3.32 6.59
C PHE A 107 -4.32 4.48 7.00
N PHE A 108 -3.00 4.26 6.97
CA PHE A 108 -2.02 5.32 7.22
C PHE A 108 -2.21 6.49 6.24
N MET A 109 -2.30 6.20 4.95
CA MET A 109 -2.47 7.21 3.90
C MET A 109 -3.81 7.95 4.00
N ALA A 110 -4.88 7.26 4.40
CA ALA A 110 -6.18 7.89 4.63
C ALA A 110 -6.12 8.94 5.76
N GLY A 111 -5.51 8.59 6.90
CA GLY A 111 -5.31 9.56 7.98
C GLY A 111 -4.34 10.69 7.60
N LEU A 112 -3.35 10.42 6.74
CA LEU A 112 -2.49 11.47 6.19
C LEU A 112 -3.28 12.47 5.34
N ALA A 113 -4.23 12.00 4.53
CA ALA A 113 -5.12 12.86 3.75
C ALA A 113 -6.00 13.73 4.66
N VAL A 114 -6.55 13.16 5.75
CA VAL A 114 -7.31 13.93 6.77
C VAL A 114 -6.44 14.96 7.49
N LEU A 115 -5.18 14.61 7.80
CA LEU A 115 -4.22 15.53 8.39
C LEU A 115 -3.94 16.71 7.45
N LEU A 116 -3.71 16.44 6.16
CA LEU A 116 -3.49 17.47 5.15
C LEU A 116 -4.74 18.33 4.94
N ALA A 117 -5.93 17.74 5.01
CA ALA A 117 -7.22 18.46 4.93
C ALA A 117 -7.44 19.45 6.09
N SER A 118 -6.61 19.38 7.13
CA SER A 118 -6.59 20.33 8.24
C SER A 118 -5.60 21.49 8.04
N SER A 119 -4.81 21.46 6.96
CA SER A 119 -3.88 22.55 6.59
C SER A 119 -4.60 23.64 5.78
N ALA A 120 -4.10 24.88 5.86
CA ALA A 120 -4.61 25.96 5.02
C ALA A 120 -4.18 25.79 3.56
N GLY A 121 -5.00 26.26 2.61
CA GLY A 121 -4.66 26.26 1.19
C GLY A 121 -4.82 24.92 0.47
N CYS A 122 -5.51 23.94 1.05
CA CYS A 122 -5.83 22.66 0.41
C CYS A 122 -7.32 22.52 0.06
N ASP A 123 -7.63 21.68 -0.94
CA ASP A 123 -9.00 21.24 -1.22
C ASP A 123 -9.44 20.22 -0.17
N ARG A 124 -9.93 20.74 0.97
CA ARG A 124 -10.38 19.93 2.10
C ARG A 124 -11.45 18.91 1.70
N PRO A 125 -12.55 19.25 0.99
CA PRO A 125 -13.53 18.27 0.53
C PRO A 125 -12.91 17.12 -0.27
N ALA A 126 -12.02 17.42 -1.22
CA ALA A 126 -11.44 16.39 -2.07
C ALA A 126 -10.49 15.46 -1.30
N LEU A 127 -9.69 15.99 -0.36
CA LEU A 127 -8.84 15.18 0.51
C LEU A 127 -9.63 14.27 1.46
N LEU A 128 -10.77 14.74 1.98
CA LEU A 128 -11.64 13.91 2.81
C LEU A 128 -12.31 12.80 1.99
N ALA A 129 -12.71 13.07 0.75
CA ALA A 129 -13.22 12.04 -0.16
C ALA A 129 -12.16 10.97 -0.46
N LEU A 130 -10.92 11.40 -0.74
CA LEU A 130 -9.79 10.50 -0.94
C LEU A 130 -9.53 9.62 0.29
N ALA A 131 -9.60 10.20 1.50
CA ALA A 131 -9.45 9.44 2.74
C ALA A 131 -10.47 8.30 2.84
N GLU A 132 -11.74 8.55 2.50
CA GLU A 132 -12.80 7.54 2.49
C GLU A 132 -12.58 6.47 1.41
N GLU A 133 -12.09 6.85 0.22
CA GLU A 133 -11.75 5.89 -0.83
C GLU A 133 -10.56 4.98 -0.48
N LEU A 134 -9.59 5.52 0.24
CA LEU A 134 -8.43 4.80 0.74
C LEU A 134 -8.85 3.85 1.86
N HIS A 135 -9.61 4.34 2.85
CA HIS A 135 -10.13 3.54 3.94
C HIS A 135 -11.49 4.09 4.44
N PRO A 136 -12.60 3.37 4.24
CA PRO A 136 -13.90 3.79 4.72
C PRO A 136 -13.91 4.10 6.23
N GLY A 137 -14.55 5.20 6.62
CA GLY A 137 -14.63 5.70 7.99
C GLY A 137 -13.38 6.44 8.48
N ALA A 138 -12.34 6.59 7.67
CA ALA A 138 -11.12 7.27 8.10
C ALA A 138 -11.31 8.78 8.34
N SER A 139 -12.31 9.41 7.71
CA SER A 139 -12.63 10.83 7.93
C SER A 139 -13.39 11.08 9.24
N GLU A 140 -13.86 10.02 9.92
CA GLU A 140 -14.52 10.16 11.22
C GLU A 140 -13.53 10.66 12.28
N ALA A 141 -13.95 11.66 13.06
CA ALA A 141 -13.09 12.29 14.06
C ALA A 141 -12.52 11.29 15.08
N ALA A 142 -13.32 10.32 15.53
CA ALA A 142 -12.87 9.29 16.47
C ALA A 142 -11.80 8.37 15.88
N VAL A 143 -11.90 8.05 14.58
CA VAL A 143 -10.91 7.23 13.87
C VAL A 143 -9.64 8.03 13.64
N PHE A 144 -9.75 9.31 13.28
CA PHE A 144 -8.60 10.18 13.09
C PHE A 144 -7.82 10.43 14.40
N ILE A 145 -8.50 10.57 15.54
CA ILE A 145 -7.84 10.66 16.86
C ILE A 145 -7.00 9.41 17.13
N ARG A 146 -7.57 8.21 16.93
CA ARG A 146 -6.82 6.94 17.07
C ARG A 146 -5.67 6.83 16.08
N TRP A 147 -5.83 7.41 14.89
CA TRP A 147 -4.76 7.48 13.91
C TRP A 147 -3.60 8.33 14.43
N LEU A 148 -3.88 9.51 14.99
CA LEU A 148 -2.86 10.41 15.56
C LEU A 148 -2.08 9.77 16.71
N GLU A 149 -2.73 8.98 17.56
CA GLU A 149 -2.10 8.27 18.69
C GLU A 149 -1.06 7.24 18.23
N ARG A 150 -1.25 6.64 17.06
CA ARG A 150 -0.42 5.54 16.54
C ARG A 150 0.49 5.96 15.38
N SER A 151 0.23 7.13 14.79
CA SER A 151 0.96 7.56 13.59
C SER A 151 2.43 7.83 13.91
N PRO A 152 3.37 7.29 13.11
CA PRO A 152 4.77 7.65 13.22
C PRO A 152 5.07 9.05 12.68
N VAL A 153 4.12 9.69 12.00
CA VAL A 153 4.24 11.08 11.52
C VAL A 153 3.72 12.03 12.58
N ARG A 154 4.54 13.01 12.96
CA ARG A 154 4.14 14.08 13.88
C ARG A 154 3.61 15.28 13.11
N PRO A 155 2.33 15.70 13.29
CA PRO A 155 1.75 16.86 12.60
C PRO A 155 2.60 18.12 12.68
N SER A 156 3.14 18.43 13.87
CA SER A 156 3.93 19.63 14.14
C SER A 156 5.25 19.71 13.38
N ARG A 157 5.79 18.56 12.93
CA ARG A 157 6.98 18.50 12.07
C ARG A 157 6.59 18.39 10.60
N PHE A 158 5.58 17.59 10.31
CA PHE A 158 5.25 17.22 8.94
C PHE A 158 4.58 18.33 8.15
N LEU A 159 3.60 19.04 8.73
CA LEU A 159 2.88 20.10 8.02
C LEU A 159 3.81 21.24 7.57
N PRO A 160 4.73 21.75 8.41
CA PRO A 160 5.70 22.76 7.95
C PRO A 160 6.61 22.30 6.80
N LEU A 161 6.95 21.00 6.73
CA LEU A 161 7.75 20.46 5.63
C LEU A 161 6.96 20.45 4.31
N VAL A 162 5.68 20.10 4.37
CA VAL A 162 4.78 20.15 3.21
C VAL A 162 4.60 21.59 2.73
N ASP A 163 4.38 22.53 3.63
CA ASP A 163 4.21 23.95 3.28
C ASP A 163 5.49 24.54 2.64
N ALA A 164 6.67 24.18 3.19
CA ALA A 164 7.95 24.57 2.60
C ALA A 164 8.14 23.98 1.20
N GLN A 165 7.75 22.72 0.99
CA GLN A 165 7.84 22.05 -0.30
C GLN A 165 6.90 22.67 -1.35
N ARG A 166 5.66 23.02 -0.97
CA ARG A 166 4.71 23.75 -1.83
C ARG A 166 5.27 25.10 -2.26
N THR A 167 5.88 25.82 -1.34
CA THR A 167 6.51 27.13 -1.61
C THR A 167 7.68 27.01 -2.59
N HIS A 168 8.47 25.94 -2.51
CA HIS A 168 9.61 25.72 -3.41
C HIS A 168 9.19 25.31 -4.82
N ALA A 169 8.00 24.72 -4.96
CA ALA A 169 7.47 24.24 -6.24
C ALA A 169 6.64 25.29 -7.00
N ALA A 170 6.30 26.42 -6.36
CA ALA A 170 5.56 27.55 -6.92
C ALA A 170 6.49 28.61 -7.52
#